data_AF-A0A956IYD8-F1
#
_entry.id   AF-A0A956IYD8-F1
#
_cell.length_a   1.000
_cell.length_b   1.000
_cell.length_c   1.000
_cell.angle_alpha   90.00
_cell.angle_beta   90.00
_cell.angle_gamma   90.00
#
_symmetry.space_group_name_H-M   'P 1'
#
loop_
_entity.id
_entity.type
_entity.pdbx_description
1 polymer ?
#
loop_
_entity_poly.entity_id
_entity_poly.type
_entity_poly.pdbx_seq_one_letter_code
_entity_poly.pdbx_strand_id
1 'polypeptide(L)'
;MRDRTGLDGDAAAATVRAALAVIAGALYREETEALAELLPTAEAAALRGAAVDEAPACERAALDQALAARLEISVGSASERLAIVGEALAWAVAPAQREGLVRRLPPVIGALLTIGPTPTPSEPLHRGVRAGEGHTLGSGRPGSETPVSGGIVGAHPGSIAADDDPHRQRLAASEGPPSADQSLAGGAPGSTHPVGGSDE
;
A
#
# COMPACT_ATOMS: atom_id res chain seq x y z
N MET A 1 -14.69 -2.74 -10.81
CA MET A 1 -14.07 -1.71 -9.94
C MET A 1 -13.49 -2.28 -8.65
N ARG A 2 -14.18 -3.21 -7.97
CA ARG A 2 -13.78 -3.74 -6.65
C ARG A 2 -12.40 -4.41 -6.61
N ASP A 3 -12.04 -5.17 -7.64
CA ASP A 3 -10.81 -5.99 -7.61
C ASP A 3 -9.50 -5.19 -7.70
N ARG A 4 -9.56 -3.90 -8.06
CA ARG A 4 -8.36 -3.06 -8.29
C ARG A 4 -7.92 -2.24 -7.08
N THR A 5 -8.73 -2.18 -6.01
CA THR A 5 -8.42 -1.36 -4.84
C THR A 5 -7.56 -2.09 -3.80
N GLY A 6 -7.43 -3.41 -3.87
CA GLY A 6 -6.72 -4.21 -2.86
C GLY A 6 -7.37 -4.18 -1.48
N LEU A 7 -8.64 -3.74 -1.40
CA LEU A 7 -9.42 -3.62 -0.17
C LEU A 7 -10.48 -4.72 -0.12
N ASP A 8 -10.99 -5.01 1.08
CA ASP A 8 -12.19 -5.83 1.24
C ASP A 8 -13.39 -5.23 0.47
N GLY A 9 -14.39 -6.06 0.15
CA GLY A 9 -15.48 -5.69 -0.76
C GLY A 9 -16.32 -4.50 -0.29
N ASP A 10 -16.50 -4.34 1.03
CA ASP A 10 -17.30 -3.27 1.62
C ASP A 10 -16.52 -1.96 1.71
N ALA A 11 -15.24 -2.01 2.11
CA ALA A 11 -14.33 -0.87 2.12
C ALA A 11 -14.02 -0.38 0.69
N ALA A 12 -13.92 -1.29 -0.28
CA ALA A 12 -13.79 -0.95 -1.70
C ALA A 12 -15.04 -0.19 -2.19
N ALA A 13 -16.24 -0.69 -1.89
CA ALA A 13 -17.49 -0.04 -2.28
C ALA A 13 -17.66 1.33 -1.60
N ALA A 14 -17.30 1.45 -0.32
CA ALA A 14 -17.31 2.73 0.39
C ALA A 14 -16.32 3.73 -0.21
N THR A 15 -15.11 3.28 -0.55
CA THR A 15 -14.07 4.10 -1.20
C THR A 15 -14.54 4.60 -2.57
N VAL A 16 -15.13 3.74 -3.40
CA VAL A 16 -15.67 4.12 -4.70
C VAL A 16 -16.78 5.15 -4.54
N ARG A 17 -17.76 4.93 -3.65
CA ARG A 17 -18.83 5.91 -3.40
C ARG A 17 -18.29 7.25 -2.89
N ALA A 18 -17.30 7.22 -2.00
CA ALA A 18 -16.69 8.44 -1.48
C ALA A 18 -15.97 9.23 -2.58
N ALA A 19 -15.20 8.54 -3.44
CA ALA A 19 -14.51 9.15 -4.57
C ALA A 19 -15.48 9.70 -5.61
N LEU A 20 -16.55 8.97 -5.96
CA LEU A 20 -17.60 9.46 -6.86
C LEU A 20 -18.26 10.72 -6.33
N ALA A 21 -18.54 10.79 -5.03
CA ALA A 21 -19.10 11.99 -4.43
C ALA A 21 -18.15 13.20 -4.49
N VAL A 22 -16.84 12.98 -4.31
CA VAL A 22 -15.82 14.03 -4.46
C VAL A 22 -15.74 14.51 -5.91
N ILE A 23 -15.77 13.58 -6.87
CA ILE A 23 -15.78 13.91 -8.30
C ILE A 23 -17.04 14.70 -8.65
N ALA A 24 -18.23 14.23 -8.25
CA ALA A 24 -19.50 14.92 -8.52
C ALA A 24 -19.52 16.34 -7.92
N GLY A 25 -18.95 16.51 -6.71
CA GLY A 25 -18.81 17.81 -6.07
C GLY A 25 -17.84 18.76 -6.77
N ALA A 26 -17.11 18.33 -7.79
CA ALA A 26 -16.20 19.14 -8.60
C ALA A 26 -16.66 19.30 -10.06
N LEU A 27 -17.86 18.83 -10.38
CA LEU A 27 -18.46 18.87 -11.71
C LEU A 27 -19.74 19.69 -11.70
N TYR A 28 -20.06 20.31 -12.84
CA TYR A 28 -21.40 20.85 -13.06
C TYR A 28 -22.41 19.69 -13.19
N ARG A 29 -23.70 19.99 -12.97
CA ARG A 29 -24.76 18.97 -13.12
C ARG A 29 -24.76 18.30 -14.49
N GLU A 30 -24.52 19.04 -15.56
CA GLU A 30 -24.46 18.51 -16.93
C GLU A 30 -23.28 17.55 -17.15
N GLU A 31 -22.13 17.86 -16.57
CA GLU A 31 -20.92 17.02 -16.61
C GLU A 31 -21.11 15.75 -15.77
N THR A 32 -21.74 15.89 -14.61
CA THR A 32 -22.13 14.78 -13.74
C THR A 32 -23.07 13.83 -14.49
N GLU A 33 -24.07 14.35 -15.19
CA GLU A 33 -25.01 13.52 -15.95
C GLU A 33 -24.31 12.81 -17.12
N ALA A 34 -23.47 13.53 -17.87
CA ALA A 34 -22.70 12.95 -18.97
C ALA A 34 -21.78 11.81 -18.52
N LEU A 35 -21.18 11.92 -17.32
CA LEU A 35 -20.40 10.84 -16.73
C LEU A 35 -21.30 9.70 -16.24
N ALA A 36 -22.42 10.01 -15.58
CA ALA A 36 -23.36 9.01 -15.04
C ALA A 36 -23.98 8.11 -16.12
N GLU A 37 -24.29 8.66 -17.31
CA GLU A 37 -24.83 7.91 -18.45
C GLU A 37 -23.91 6.77 -18.94
N LEU A 38 -22.62 6.87 -18.63
CA LEU A 38 -21.58 5.94 -19.08
C LEU A 38 -21.16 4.96 -17.99
N LEU A 39 -21.79 5.01 -16.82
CA LEU A 39 -21.48 4.15 -15.68
C LEU A 39 -22.58 3.12 -15.44
N PRO A 40 -22.26 1.99 -14.77
CA PRO A 40 -23.27 1.07 -14.29
C PRO A 40 -24.23 1.76 -13.30
N THR A 41 -25.44 1.23 -13.18
CA THR A 41 -26.57 1.89 -12.50
C THR A 41 -26.27 2.32 -11.06
N ALA A 42 -25.51 1.51 -10.30
CA ALA A 42 -25.21 1.79 -8.90
C ALA A 42 -24.24 2.99 -8.76
N GLU A 43 -23.18 3.02 -9.55
CA GLU A 43 -22.20 4.11 -9.59
C GLU A 43 -22.81 5.40 -10.15
N ALA A 44 -23.64 5.27 -11.20
CA ALA A 44 -24.39 6.40 -11.77
C ALA A 44 -25.32 7.04 -10.72
N ALA A 45 -26.04 6.23 -9.93
CA ALA A 45 -26.90 6.72 -8.85
C ALA A 45 -26.10 7.43 -7.75
N ALA A 46 -24.93 6.90 -7.37
CA ALA A 46 -24.04 7.52 -6.39
C ALA A 46 -23.51 8.87 -6.87
N LEU A 47 -23.16 8.97 -8.16
CA LEU A 47 -22.68 10.22 -8.76
C LEU A 47 -23.79 11.29 -8.78
N ARG A 48 -24.99 10.94 -9.27
CA ARG A 48 -26.14 11.86 -9.32
C ARG A 48 -26.58 12.34 -7.93
N GLY A 49 -26.56 11.45 -6.94
CA GLY A 49 -26.93 11.80 -5.57
C GLY A 49 -25.99 12.79 -4.88
N ALA A 50 -24.78 12.98 -5.43
CA ALA A 50 -23.78 13.91 -4.94
C ALA A 50 -23.58 15.14 -5.85
N ALA A 51 -24.41 15.30 -6.88
CA ALA A 51 -24.32 16.42 -7.80
C ALA A 51 -24.63 17.75 -7.09
N VAL A 52 -23.83 18.76 -7.38
CA VAL A 52 -24.01 20.14 -6.91
C VAL A 52 -24.57 21.03 -8.03
N ASP A 53 -25.26 22.09 -7.66
CA ASP A 53 -25.79 23.06 -8.65
C ASP A 53 -24.68 23.94 -9.24
N GLU A 54 -23.67 24.28 -8.43
CA GLU A 54 -22.49 25.07 -8.84
C GLU A 54 -21.21 24.28 -8.59
N ALA A 55 -20.37 24.15 -9.63
CA ALA A 55 -19.08 23.48 -9.50
C ALA A 55 -18.05 24.42 -8.86
N PRO A 56 -17.41 24.04 -7.75
CA PRO A 56 -16.29 24.79 -7.20
C PRO A 56 -15.07 24.71 -8.13
N ALA A 57 -14.08 25.58 -7.89
CA ALA A 57 -12.79 25.48 -8.56
C ALA A 57 -12.18 24.08 -8.35
N CYS A 58 -11.91 23.38 -9.44
CA CYS A 58 -11.45 21.99 -9.41
C CYS A 58 -9.92 21.91 -9.41
N GLU A 59 -9.32 21.83 -8.22
CA GLU A 59 -7.89 21.59 -8.03
C GLU A 59 -7.62 20.17 -7.52
N ARG A 60 -6.53 19.54 -7.99
CA ARG A 60 -6.18 18.17 -7.58
C ARG A 60 -5.99 18.04 -6.06
N ALA A 61 -5.31 19.00 -5.44
CA ALA A 61 -5.08 19.00 -4.00
C ALA A 61 -6.40 19.10 -3.21
N ALA A 62 -7.39 19.84 -3.71
CA ALA A 62 -8.70 19.96 -3.08
C ALA A 62 -9.48 18.64 -3.14
N LEU A 63 -9.42 17.92 -4.27
CA LEU A 63 -10.02 16.59 -4.40
C LEU A 63 -9.39 15.58 -3.44
N ASP A 64 -8.06 15.55 -3.39
CA ASP A 64 -7.32 14.64 -2.51
C ASP A 64 -7.65 14.93 -1.03
N GLN A 65 -7.73 16.21 -0.64
CA GLN A 65 -8.16 16.62 0.71
C GLN A 65 -9.61 16.26 1.01
N ALA A 66 -10.53 16.48 0.07
CA ALA A 66 -11.93 16.16 0.24
C ALA A 66 -12.14 14.64 0.42
N LEU A 67 -11.41 13.82 -0.35
CA LEU A 67 -11.47 12.37 -0.18
C LEU A 67 -10.82 11.92 1.13
N ALA A 68 -9.69 12.51 1.51
CA ALA A 68 -9.02 12.24 2.77
C ALA A 68 -9.94 12.52 3.97
N ALA A 69 -10.63 13.66 3.96
CA ALA A 69 -11.58 14.03 5.01
C ALA A 69 -12.78 13.06 5.07
N ARG A 70 -13.30 12.64 3.92
CA ARG A 70 -14.47 11.74 3.85
C ARG A 70 -14.18 10.32 4.31
N LEU A 71 -12.95 9.86 4.13
CA LEU A 71 -12.52 8.51 4.48
C LEU A 71 -11.70 8.46 5.77
N GLU A 72 -11.41 9.61 6.40
CA GLU A 72 -10.57 9.74 7.59
C GLU A 72 -9.18 9.11 7.40
N ILE A 73 -8.55 9.38 6.25
CA ILE A 73 -7.22 8.84 5.87
C ILE A 73 -6.22 9.96 5.57
N SER A 74 -4.95 9.60 5.40
CA SER A 74 -3.93 10.54 4.93
C SER A 74 -4.21 11.03 3.51
N VAL A 75 -3.79 12.27 3.20
CA VAL A 75 -3.93 12.85 1.85
C VAL A 75 -3.17 12.02 0.80
N GLY A 76 -2.01 11.45 1.16
CA GLY A 76 -1.26 10.56 0.26
C GLY A 76 -2.07 9.32 -0.13
N SER A 77 -2.64 8.64 0.86
CA SER A 77 -3.51 7.48 0.62
C SER A 77 -4.79 7.85 -0.15
N ALA A 78 -5.34 9.04 0.08
CA ALA A 78 -6.48 9.53 -0.68
C ALA A 78 -6.11 9.76 -2.16
N SER A 79 -4.95 10.35 -2.44
CA SER A 79 -4.48 10.57 -3.80
C SER A 79 -4.31 9.25 -4.58
N GLU A 80 -3.74 8.24 -3.93
CA GLU A 80 -3.61 6.88 -4.48
C GLU A 80 -4.99 6.26 -4.78
N ARG A 81 -5.92 6.31 -3.82
CA ARG A 81 -7.28 5.77 -4.00
C ARG A 81 -8.04 6.50 -5.10
N LEU A 82 -7.90 7.83 -5.19
CA LEU A 82 -8.54 8.62 -6.24
C LEU A 82 -7.99 8.24 -7.62
N ALA A 83 -6.68 8.02 -7.73
CA ALA A 83 -6.06 7.53 -8.97
C ALA A 83 -6.58 6.14 -9.37
N ILE A 84 -6.66 5.20 -8.42
CA ILE A 84 -7.18 3.84 -8.66
C ILE A 84 -8.64 3.89 -9.12
N VAL A 85 -9.48 4.69 -8.46
CA VAL A 85 -10.89 4.85 -8.84
C VAL A 85 -11.00 5.52 -10.21
N GLY A 86 -10.19 6.54 -10.48
CA GLY A 86 -10.10 7.19 -11.80
C GLY A 86 -9.74 6.20 -12.90
N GLU A 87 -8.72 5.38 -12.69
CA GLU A 87 -8.34 4.33 -13.63
C GLU A 87 -9.48 3.32 -13.83
N ALA A 88 -10.12 2.89 -12.75
CA ALA A 88 -11.24 1.96 -12.81
C ALA A 88 -12.45 2.55 -13.55
N LEU A 89 -12.70 3.86 -13.41
CA LEU A 89 -13.70 4.61 -14.20
C LEU A 89 -13.31 4.64 -15.67
N ALA A 90 -12.05 4.94 -15.97
CA ALA A 90 -11.52 4.99 -17.33
C ALA A 90 -11.67 3.65 -18.07
N TRP A 91 -11.56 2.53 -17.35
CA TRP A 91 -11.79 1.18 -17.89
C TRP A 91 -13.27 0.81 -18.01
N ALA A 92 -14.15 1.42 -17.22
CA ALA A 92 -15.59 1.18 -17.30
C ALA A 92 -16.24 1.85 -18.53
N VAL A 93 -15.61 2.90 -19.07
CA VAL A 93 -16.11 3.67 -20.22
C VAL A 93 -15.38 3.26 -21.50
N ALA A 94 -16.12 3.10 -22.60
CA ALA A 94 -15.51 2.75 -23.88
C ALA A 94 -14.53 3.85 -24.38
N PRO A 95 -13.43 3.49 -25.08
CA PRO A 95 -12.38 4.46 -25.44
C PRO A 95 -12.87 5.72 -26.17
N ALA A 96 -13.78 5.57 -27.15
CA ALA A 96 -14.32 6.69 -27.92
C ALA A 96 -15.16 7.65 -27.06
N GLN A 97 -15.96 7.10 -26.14
CA GLN A 97 -16.78 7.89 -25.21
C GLN A 97 -15.91 8.62 -24.18
N ARG A 98 -14.86 7.94 -23.70
CA ARG A 98 -13.88 8.49 -22.77
C ARG A 98 -13.15 9.71 -23.34
N GLU A 99 -12.73 9.65 -24.60
CA GLU A 99 -12.08 10.79 -25.27
C GLU A 99 -13.02 12.00 -25.37
N GLY A 100 -14.32 11.75 -25.63
CA GLY A 100 -15.36 12.76 -25.59
C GLY A 100 -15.54 13.38 -24.20
N LEU A 101 -15.56 12.56 -23.15
CA LEU A 101 -15.63 13.03 -21.77
C LEU A 101 -14.41 13.87 -21.35
N VAL A 102 -13.19 13.39 -21.63
CA VAL A 102 -11.95 14.08 -21.23
C VAL A 102 -11.88 15.50 -21.80
N ARG A 103 -12.42 15.72 -23.01
CA ARG A 103 -12.51 17.05 -23.62
C ARG A 103 -13.55 17.97 -22.98
N ARG A 104 -14.57 17.41 -22.35
CA ARG A 104 -15.70 18.15 -21.77
C ARG A 104 -15.51 18.43 -20.28
N LEU A 105 -14.86 17.52 -19.56
CA LEU A 105 -14.69 17.61 -18.11
C LEU A 105 -13.57 18.60 -17.74
N PRO A 106 -13.58 19.12 -16.50
CA PRO A 106 -12.48 19.89 -15.96
C PRO A 106 -11.15 19.11 -16.11
N PRO A 107 -10.03 19.78 -16.47
CA PRO A 107 -8.78 19.10 -16.79
C PRO A 107 -8.30 18.11 -15.71
N VAL A 108 -8.51 18.44 -14.44
CA VAL A 108 -8.15 17.58 -13.30
C VAL A 108 -8.97 16.28 -13.29
N ILE A 109 -10.27 16.33 -13.59
CA ILE A 109 -11.13 15.14 -13.67
C ILE A 109 -10.85 14.36 -14.96
N GLY A 110 -10.67 15.07 -16.09
CA GLY A 110 -10.27 14.45 -17.36
C GLY A 110 -8.96 13.66 -17.23
N ALA A 111 -8.00 14.17 -16.46
CA ALA A 111 -6.76 13.47 -16.18
C ALA A 111 -6.97 12.15 -15.40
N LEU A 112 -7.95 12.08 -14.49
CA LEU A 112 -8.29 10.82 -13.79
C LEU A 112 -8.85 9.76 -14.74
N LEU A 113 -9.51 10.18 -15.83
CA LEU A 113 -10.04 9.28 -16.86
C LEU A 113 -9.02 8.96 -17.96
N THR A 114 -7.80 9.45 -17.86
CA THR A 114 -6.75 9.15 -18.83
C THR A 114 -6.01 7.90 -18.39
N ILE A 115 -6.18 6.80 -19.12
CA ILE A 115 -5.37 5.60 -18.90
C ILE A 115 -3.95 5.93 -19.39
N GLY A 116 -3.04 6.17 -18.45
CA GLY A 116 -1.62 6.29 -18.77
C GLY A 116 -1.08 5.01 -19.39
N PRO A 117 0.04 5.04 -20.13
CA PRO A 117 0.72 3.82 -20.53
C PRO A 117 0.96 2.99 -19.27
N THR A 118 0.55 1.71 -19.29
CA THR A 118 0.86 0.78 -18.19
C THR A 118 2.35 0.91 -17.91
N PRO A 119 2.76 1.34 -16.71
CA PRO A 119 4.18 1.45 -16.42
C PRO A 119 4.76 0.05 -16.61
N THR A 120 5.64 -0.10 -17.60
CA THR A 120 6.43 -1.32 -17.70
C THR A 120 7.14 -1.44 -16.35
N PRO A 121 7.04 -2.60 -15.67
CA PRO A 121 7.71 -2.79 -14.40
C PRO A 121 9.16 -2.37 -14.62
N SER A 122 9.54 -1.26 -14.00
CA SER A 122 10.91 -0.79 -14.08
C SER A 122 11.72 -1.90 -13.46
N GLU A 123 12.62 -2.52 -14.23
CA GLU A 123 13.58 -3.46 -13.68
C GLU A 123 14.15 -2.80 -12.42
N PRO A 124 14.15 -3.50 -11.27
CA PRO A 124 14.73 -2.94 -10.06
C PRO A 124 16.13 -2.46 -10.43
N LEU A 125 16.34 -1.15 -10.29
CA LEU A 125 17.65 -0.51 -10.49
C LEU A 125 18.57 -1.07 -9.41
N HIS A 126 19.15 -2.24 -9.65
CA HIS A 126 20.30 -2.74 -8.92
C HIS A 126 21.43 -1.78 -9.27
N ARG A 127 21.52 -0.70 -8.49
CA ARG A 127 22.58 0.29 -8.58
C ARG A 127 23.89 -0.43 -8.26
N GLY A 128 24.55 -0.92 -9.31
CA GLY A 128 25.97 -1.22 -9.35
C GLY A 128 26.44 -2.48 -8.61
N VAL A 129 25.63 -3.51 -8.42
CA VAL A 129 26.14 -4.79 -7.94
C VAL A 129 25.71 -5.89 -8.90
N ARG A 130 26.63 -6.34 -9.75
CA ARG A 130 26.42 -7.59 -10.49
C ARG A 130 26.17 -8.71 -9.49
N ALA A 131 25.29 -9.65 -9.82
CA ALA A 131 25.14 -10.87 -9.03
C ALA A 131 26.53 -11.54 -8.90
N GLY A 132 27.09 -11.52 -7.69
CA GLY A 132 28.46 -12.00 -7.39
C GLY A 132 29.51 -10.93 -7.06
N GLU A 133 29.22 -9.63 -7.21
CA GLU A 133 30.17 -8.52 -6.95
C GLU A 133 29.79 -7.66 -5.73
N GLY A 134 28.99 -8.21 -4.81
CA GLY A 134 28.75 -7.63 -3.49
C GLY A 134 29.35 -8.53 -2.43
N HIS A 135 29.95 -7.93 -1.38
CA HIS A 135 30.39 -8.65 -0.20
C HIS A 135 29.23 -9.50 0.32
N THR A 136 29.33 -10.81 0.12
CA THR A 136 28.36 -11.74 0.67
C THR A 136 28.54 -11.75 2.19
N LEU A 137 27.49 -12.09 2.93
CA LEU A 137 27.60 -12.27 4.38
C LEU A 137 28.68 -13.30 4.79
N GLY A 138 29.23 -14.06 3.83
CA GLY A 138 30.36 -14.96 4.00
C GLY A 138 31.76 -14.37 3.78
N SER A 139 31.92 -13.17 3.19
CA SER A 139 33.26 -12.62 2.90
C SER A 139 33.90 -11.85 4.07
N GLY A 140 33.31 -11.89 5.26
CA GLY A 140 33.79 -11.14 6.42
C GLY A 140 33.61 -9.62 6.27
N ARG A 141 33.69 -8.90 7.40
CA ARG A 141 33.72 -7.44 7.38
C ARG A 141 35.01 -6.98 6.67
N PRO A 142 34.97 -5.90 5.88
CA PRO A 142 36.19 -5.29 5.37
C PRO A 142 37.15 -4.99 6.54
N GLY A 143 38.30 -5.67 6.57
CA GLY A 143 39.31 -5.58 7.65
C GLY A 143 39.53 -6.86 8.48
N SER A 144 38.79 -7.96 8.26
CA SER A 144 39.08 -9.24 8.92
C SER A 144 39.89 -10.17 8.02
N GLU A 145 41.21 -10.23 8.21
CA GLU A 145 42.10 -11.23 7.59
C GLU A 145 41.96 -12.61 8.25
N THR A 146 40.77 -13.16 8.31
CA THR A 146 40.60 -14.54 8.79
C THR A 146 39.47 -15.21 8.02
N PRO A 147 39.78 -15.99 6.97
CA PRO A 147 38.78 -16.79 6.30
C PRO A 147 38.30 -17.88 7.26
N VAL A 148 37.02 -17.85 7.66
CA VAL A 148 36.39 -18.93 8.43
C VAL A 148 36.01 -20.07 7.47
N SER A 149 37.01 -20.63 6.80
CA SER A 149 36.88 -21.86 6.00
C SER A 149 37.81 -22.90 6.60
N GLY A 150 37.36 -23.47 7.72
CA GLY A 150 38.09 -24.50 8.45
C GLY A 150 37.25 -25.19 9.52
N GLY A 151 35.95 -25.33 9.29
CA GLY A 151 35.04 -26.06 10.18
C GLY A 151 34.63 -27.39 9.57
N ILE A 152 35.28 -28.47 9.98
CA ILE A 152 34.92 -29.84 9.65
C ILE A 152 33.57 -30.17 10.33
N VAL A 153 32.61 -30.60 9.50
CA VAL A 153 31.44 -31.47 9.74
C VAL A 153 30.90 -31.55 11.18
N GLY A 154 29.68 -31.02 11.34
CA GLY A 154 28.77 -31.34 12.44
C GLY A 154 27.42 -30.66 12.24
N ALA A 155 26.57 -31.21 11.38
CA ALA A 155 25.18 -30.76 11.28
C ALA A 155 24.49 -30.99 12.63
N HIS A 156 24.04 -29.92 13.28
CA HIS A 156 23.30 -30.04 14.53
C HIS A 156 21.98 -30.78 14.26
N PRO A 157 21.58 -31.75 15.11
CA PRO A 157 20.45 -32.66 14.89
C PRO A 157 19.06 -31.99 14.91
N GLY A 158 18.98 -30.66 14.94
CA GLY A 158 17.75 -29.88 14.81
C GLY A 158 17.76 -28.90 13.64
N SER A 159 18.74 -28.98 12.73
CA SER A 159 18.82 -28.09 11.58
C SER A 159 17.83 -28.52 10.49
N ILE A 160 16.89 -27.64 10.18
CA ILE A 160 15.89 -27.78 9.10
C ILE A 160 16.57 -27.86 7.71
N ALA A 161 17.85 -27.48 7.61
CA ALA A 161 18.63 -27.54 6.36
C ALA A 161 19.12 -28.94 5.97
N ALA A 162 18.86 -29.97 6.79
CA ALA A 162 19.21 -31.37 6.49
C ALA A 162 18.00 -32.23 6.09
N ASP A 163 16.82 -31.63 5.95
CA ASP A 163 15.58 -32.34 5.59
C ASP A 163 15.22 -32.06 4.13
N ASP A 164 15.04 -33.12 3.33
CA ASP A 164 14.80 -33.03 1.88
C ASP A 164 13.35 -32.64 1.53
N ASP A 165 12.46 -32.49 2.52
CA ASP A 165 11.07 -32.09 2.32
C ASP A 165 10.63 -30.97 3.29
N PRO A 166 10.76 -29.69 2.90
CA PRO A 166 10.43 -28.55 3.76
C PRO A 166 8.92 -28.42 4.05
N HIS A 167 8.07 -29.26 3.47
CA HIS A 167 6.62 -29.24 3.68
C HIS A 167 6.13 -30.31 4.65
N ARG A 168 7.03 -31.14 5.21
CA ARG A 168 6.65 -32.24 6.10
C ARG A 168 6.27 -31.84 7.53
N GLN A 169 6.57 -30.62 7.95
CA GLN A 169 6.17 -30.13 9.29
C GLN A 169 4.73 -29.62 9.28
N ARG A 170 3.81 -30.58 9.38
CA ARG A 170 2.40 -30.39 9.66
C ARG A 170 2.23 -30.03 11.15
N LEU A 171 1.75 -28.81 11.41
CA LEU A 171 1.05 -28.34 12.63
C LEU A 171 1.25 -29.18 13.91
N ALA A 172 2.13 -28.73 14.81
CA ALA A 172 2.05 -29.04 16.23
C ALA A 172 1.56 -27.79 16.97
N ALA A 173 0.26 -27.52 16.88
CA ALA A 173 -0.41 -26.73 17.89
C ALA A 173 -0.77 -27.66 19.05
N SER A 174 -0.34 -27.27 20.25
CA SER A 174 -0.87 -27.68 21.56
C SER A 174 -0.75 -29.15 21.96
N GLU A 175 0.19 -29.47 22.87
CA GLU A 175 -0.04 -30.43 23.97
C GLU A 175 1.13 -30.39 24.98
N GLY A 176 0.88 -29.82 26.17
CA GLY A 176 1.81 -29.85 27.30
C GLY A 176 1.51 -28.74 28.32
N PRO A 177 1.31 -29.03 29.62
CA PRO A 177 0.94 -28.02 30.61
C PRO A 177 2.05 -26.97 30.79
N PRO A 178 1.71 -25.70 31.07
CA PRO A 178 2.71 -24.66 31.24
C PRO A 178 3.54 -24.91 32.51
N SER A 179 4.85 -25.09 32.35
CA SER A 179 5.79 -24.99 33.46
C SER A 179 5.71 -23.59 34.05
N ALA A 180 5.25 -23.52 35.30
CA ALA A 180 5.32 -22.33 36.13
C ALA A 180 6.79 -22.06 36.49
N ASP A 181 7.53 -21.36 35.62
CA ASP A 181 8.74 -20.62 36.00
C ASP A 181 9.36 -19.72 34.91
N GLN A 182 8.62 -19.35 33.86
CA GLN A 182 9.12 -18.36 32.89
C GLN A 182 8.14 -17.21 32.74
N SER A 183 8.07 -16.39 33.79
CA SER A 183 7.49 -15.05 33.71
C SER A 183 8.38 -14.17 32.83
N LEU A 184 7.86 -13.75 31.67
CA LEU A 184 8.51 -12.82 30.72
C LEU A 184 8.54 -11.35 31.23
N ALA A 185 8.52 -11.15 32.55
CA ALA A 185 8.48 -9.84 33.20
C ALA A 185 9.63 -9.67 34.22
N GLY A 186 10.81 -10.23 33.94
CA GLY A 186 12.03 -10.04 34.72
C GLY A 186 12.87 -8.88 34.19
N GLY A 187 12.46 -7.64 34.45
CA GLY A 187 13.34 -6.49 34.27
C GLY A 187 14.56 -6.60 35.19
N ALA A 188 15.76 -6.44 34.64
CA ALA A 188 17.00 -6.48 35.42
C ALA A 188 17.07 -5.27 36.38
N PRO A 189 17.33 -5.48 37.69
CA PRO A 189 17.44 -4.39 38.66
C PRO A 189 18.77 -3.63 38.57
N GLY A 190 18.62 -2.29 38.57
CA GLY A 190 19.55 -1.21 38.94
C GLY A 190 21.06 -1.46 38.96
N SER A 191 21.79 -0.74 38.10
CA SER A 191 23.23 -0.50 38.25
C SER A 191 23.50 0.40 39.47
N THR A 192 24.21 -0.14 40.45
CA THR A 192 24.73 0.58 41.63
C THR A 192 26.02 1.32 41.27
N HIS A 193 25.91 2.50 40.65
CA HIS A 193 27.02 3.45 40.63
C HIS A 193 26.86 4.47 41.76
N PRO A 194 27.76 4.50 42.76
CA PRO A 194 27.77 5.57 43.74
C PRO A 194 28.24 6.87 43.07
N VAL A 195 27.40 7.90 43.11
CA VAL A 195 27.82 9.28 42.83
C VAL A 195 28.51 9.77 44.09
N GLY A 196 29.82 9.58 44.14
CA GLY A 196 30.67 10.13 45.18
C GLY A 196 30.57 11.65 45.15
N GLY A 197 30.25 12.23 46.31
CA GLY A 197 30.38 13.66 46.57
C GLY A 197 31.84 14.05 46.82
N SER A 198 32.13 15.30 46.51
CA SER A 198 33.18 16.17 47.04
C SER A 198 32.74 17.57 46.57
N ASP A 199 32.05 18.37 47.39
CA ASP A 199 32.57 19.30 48.41
C ASP A 199 33.55 20.37 47.87
N GLU A 200 33.22 21.61 48.24
CA GLU A 200 33.91 22.91 48.08
C GLU A 200 34.02 23.58 46.71
#